data_AF-A0A428YX91-F1
#
_entry.id   AF-A0A428YX91-F1
#
_cell.length_a   1.000
_cell.length_b   1.000
_cell.length_c   1.000
_cell.angle_alpha   90.00
_cell.angle_beta   90.00
_cell.angle_gamma   90.00
#
_symmetry.space_group_name_H-M   'P 1'
#
loop_
_entity.id
_entity.type
_entity.pdbx_description
1 polymer ?
#
loop_
_entity_poly.entity_id
_entity_poly.type
_entity_poly.pdbx_seq_one_letter_code
_entity_poly.pdbx_strand_id
1 'polypeptide(L)'
;MRARVLGLAAVLGLAAATPAHAQGATVSVSPATADPQYATTLTLQGKGFQSVKNGHGGIYVFFGWVSDPDGGSWRPSKGGASGATFKYVQDRETKDNNGYQRFVAFPGSDTAASANGGVLAENGTWSTKLNIPGPRFKAADRSGGVSEVDCLKSRCGVITVGAHGVTNANNETFTPISFAVPNQQPAPPPQTKATTTTPPAVTTTSPPPPTTTSTSVTTTSVETTSEQRTPEPAAQAQPLPRDAGPNLWLLIGIPVLVLVAVGGLVLSRRRLGAQKGSAQKETSDE
;
A
#
# COMPACT_ATOMS: atom_id res chain seq x y z
N MET A 1 -19.21 67.04 -46.49
CA MET A 1 -19.61 66.04 -45.47
C MET A 1 -18.72 64.82 -45.61
N ARG A 2 -17.80 64.58 -44.67
CA ARG A 2 -17.03 63.32 -44.60
C ARG A 2 -16.99 62.89 -43.14
N ALA A 3 -17.87 61.95 -42.80
CA ALA A 3 -18.03 61.42 -41.47
C ALA A 3 -16.83 60.53 -41.12
N ARG A 4 -16.21 60.80 -39.97
CA ARG A 4 -15.18 59.94 -39.37
C ARG A 4 -15.90 58.84 -38.57
N VAL A 5 -15.68 57.59 -38.97
CA VAL A 5 -16.16 56.40 -38.25
C VAL A 5 -15.20 56.13 -37.08
N LEU A 6 -15.74 56.17 -35.85
CA LEU A 6 -15.06 55.75 -34.63
C LEU A 6 -15.10 54.22 -34.54
N GLY A 7 -13.94 53.57 -34.55
CA GLY A 7 -13.81 52.13 -34.30
C GLY A 7 -13.82 51.83 -32.81
N LEU A 8 -14.83 51.06 -32.37
CA LEU A 8 -14.93 50.52 -31.01
C LEU A 8 -14.14 49.20 -30.96
N ALA A 9 -13.01 49.17 -30.26
CA ALA A 9 -12.26 47.94 -29.99
C ALA A 9 -12.83 47.25 -28.74
N ALA A 10 -13.57 46.16 -28.92
CA ALA A 10 -14.01 45.30 -27.83
C ALA A 10 -12.87 44.34 -27.44
N VAL A 11 -12.30 44.53 -26.25
CA VAL A 11 -11.33 43.60 -25.66
C VAL A 11 -12.10 42.45 -25.01
N LEU A 12 -12.19 41.31 -25.70
CA LEU A 12 -12.66 40.05 -25.13
C LEU A 12 -11.56 39.46 -24.24
N GLY A 13 -11.73 39.55 -22.92
CA GLY A 13 -10.89 38.84 -21.96
C GLY A 13 -11.18 37.34 -21.99
N LEU A 14 -10.26 36.54 -22.55
CA LEU A 14 -10.27 35.09 -22.36
C LEU A 14 -9.83 34.79 -20.92
N ALA A 15 -10.80 34.48 -20.06
CA ALA A 15 -10.51 33.78 -18.81
C ALA A 15 -10.04 32.37 -19.15
N ALA A 16 -8.74 32.11 -19.05
CA ALA A 16 -8.19 30.76 -19.15
C ALA A 16 -8.73 29.94 -17.96
N ALA A 17 -9.67 29.03 -18.24
CA ALA A 17 -10.02 27.99 -17.29
C ALA A 17 -8.73 27.20 -16.99
N THR A 18 -8.28 27.21 -15.73
CA THR A 18 -7.21 26.31 -15.31
C THR A 18 -7.70 24.87 -15.53
N PRO A 19 -6.89 24.00 -16.17
CA PRO A 19 -7.29 22.62 -16.31
C PRO A 19 -7.45 22.03 -14.90
N ALA A 20 -8.65 21.56 -14.59
CA ALA A 20 -8.84 20.66 -13.47
C ALA A 20 -8.02 19.41 -13.79
N HIS A 21 -6.82 19.30 -13.21
CA HIS A 21 -6.09 18.04 -13.21
C HIS A 21 -7.08 17.00 -12.67
N ALA A 22 -7.48 16.04 -13.51
CA ALA A 22 -8.26 14.91 -13.06
C ALA A 22 -7.50 14.32 -11.86
N GLN A 23 -8.03 14.48 -10.65
CA GLN A 23 -7.41 13.88 -9.48
C GLN A 23 -7.36 12.38 -9.75
N GLY A 24 -6.14 11.84 -9.92
CA GLY A 24 -5.94 10.40 -10.05
C GLY A 24 -6.46 9.66 -8.81
N ALA A 25 -6.48 8.33 -8.88
CA ALA A 25 -6.90 7.51 -7.75
C ALA A 25 -6.14 7.87 -6.47
N THR A 26 -6.87 8.00 -5.36
CA THR A 26 -6.30 8.32 -4.04
C THR A 26 -6.93 7.43 -2.97
N VAL A 27 -6.13 7.09 -1.95
CA VAL A 27 -6.59 6.37 -0.76
C VAL A 27 -6.35 7.25 0.46
N SER A 28 -7.42 7.56 1.19
CA SER A 28 -7.32 8.12 2.54
C SER A 28 -7.30 7.00 3.58
N VAL A 29 -6.61 7.26 4.68
CA VAL A 29 -6.34 6.29 5.73
C VAL A 29 -6.72 6.89 7.08
N SER A 30 -7.40 6.09 7.92
CA SER A 30 -7.69 6.44 9.31
C SER A 30 -7.50 5.23 10.22
N PRO A 31 -6.72 5.32 11.32
CA PRO A 31 -5.86 6.44 11.70
C PRO A 31 -4.76 6.71 10.66
N ALA A 32 -4.17 7.92 10.67
CA ALA A 32 -3.10 8.28 9.73
C ALA A 32 -1.74 7.59 10.04
N THR A 33 -1.61 6.99 11.21
CA THR A 33 -0.41 6.28 11.68
C THR A 33 -0.74 4.86 12.10
N ALA A 34 0.27 3.98 12.08
CA ALA A 34 0.19 2.64 12.64
C ALA A 34 1.04 2.52 13.91
N ASP A 35 0.58 1.72 14.87
CA ASP A 35 1.30 1.49 16.11
C ASP A 35 2.62 0.72 15.85
N PRO A 36 3.75 1.15 16.45
CA PRO A 36 5.05 0.49 16.24
C PRO A 36 5.20 -0.84 17.01
N GLN A 37 4.35 -1.10 18.00
CA GLN A 37 4.44 -2.27 18.89
C GLN A 37 3.29 -3.27 18.67
N TYR A 38 2.10 -2.78 18.31
CA TYR A 38 0.90 -3.60 18.20
C TYR A 38 0.29 -3.57 16.80
N ALA A 39 -0.49 -4.60 16.47
CA ALA A 39 -1.25 -4.61 15.23
C ALA A 39 -2.25 -3.45 15.21
N THR A 40 -2.36 -2.78 14.07
CA THR A 40 -3.28 -1.65 13.86
C THR A 40 -4.27 -1.97 12.75
N THR A 41 -5.56 -1.80 12.99
CA THR A 41 -6.59 -1.86 11.93
C THR A 41 -6.84 -0.47 11.38
N LEU A 42 -6.56 -0.28 10.10
CA LEU A 42 -6.86 0.93 9.34
C LEU A 42 -8.23 0.82 8.69
N THR A 43 -8.96 1.93 8.65
CA THR A 43 -10.08 2.16 7.72
C THR A 43 -9.55 2.92 6.51
N LEU A 44 -9.77 2.36 5.33
CA LEU A 44 -9.32 2.90 4.06
C LEU A 44 -10.52 3.34 3.24
N GLN A 45 -10.41 4.50 2.58
CA GLN A 45 -11.40 4.96 1.62
C GLN A 45 -10.68 5.36 0.33
N GLY A 46 -11.06 4.73 -0.77
CA GLY A 46 -10.56 5.05 -2.09
C GLY A 46 -11.53 5.89 -2.90
N LYS A 47 -11.00 6.79 -3.73
CA LYS A 47 -11.75 7.55 -4.73
C LYS A 47 -10.95 7.74 -6.02
N GLY A 48 -11.64 7.91 -7.14
CA GLY A 48 -11.02 8.13 -8.45
C GLY A 48 -10.42 6.88 -9.09
N PHE A 49 -10.75 5.69 -8.57
CA PHE A 49 -10.34 4.42 -9.16
C PHE A 49 -11.19 4.10 -10.39
N GLN A 50 -10.60 3.45 -11.39
CA GLN A 50 -11.35 2.92 -12.51
C GLN A 50 -12.20 1.73 -12.06
N SER A 51 -13.50 1.77 -12.33
CA SER A 51 -14.45 0.68 -12.10
C SER A 51 -14.96 0.14 -13.44
N VAL A 52 -14.87 -1.18 -13.65
CA VAL A 52 -15.24 -1.82 -14.91
C VAL A 52 -16.33 -2.84 -14.64
N LYS A 53 -17.57 -2.54 -15.02
CA LYS A 53 -18.69 -3.48 -14.86
C LYS A 53 -18.42 -4.80 -15.59
N ASN A 54 -18.63 -5.90 -14.89
CA ASN A 54 -18.30 -7.27 -15.33
C ASN A 54 -16.83 -7.47 -15.73
N GLY A 55 -15.94 -6.56 -15.33
CA GLY A 55 -14.51 -6.68 -15.57
C GLY A 55 -13.89 -7.78 -14.71
N HIS A 56 -12.86 -8.44 -15.25
CA HIS A 56 -12.09 -9.41 -14.49
C HIS A 56 -11.32 -8.74 -13.34
N GLY A 57 -11.41 -9.31 -12.14
CA GLY A 57 -10.69 -8.82 -10.97
C GLY A 57 -11.27 -7.55 -10.34
N GLY A 58 -10.40 -6.56 -10.16
CA GLY A 58 -10.65 -5.38 -9.34
C GLY A 58 -9.34 -4.79 -8.82
N ILE A 59 -9.30 -4.50 -7.52
CA ILE A 59 -8.13 -3.89 -6.86
C ILE A 59 -7.70 -4.78 -5.69
N TYR A 60 -6.42 -5.14 -5.64
CA TYR A 60 -5.81 -5.59 -4.38
C TYR A 60 -5.32 -4.40 -3.57
N VAL A 61 -5.53 -4.46 -2.26
CA VAL A 61 -5.06 -3.47 -1.30
C VAL A 61 -4.19 -4.19 -0.27
N PHE A 62 -2.98 -3.68 -0.07
CA PHE A 62 -1.97 -4.28 0.80
C PHE A 62 -1.30 -3.22 1.68
N PHE A 63 -0.67 -3.65 2.77
CA PHE A 63 0.36 -2.87 3.44
C PHE A 63 1.74 -3.42 3.07
N GLY A 64 2.66 -2.54 2.69
CA GLY A 64 3.97 -2.99 2.24
C GLY A 64 4.96 -1.90 1.88
N TRP A 65 6.08 -2.33 1.31
CA TRP A 65 7.17 -1.51 0.80
C TRP A 65 7.15 -1.45 -0.72
N VAL A 66 7.62 -0.33 -1.27
CA VAL A 66 7.86 -0.15 -2.71
C VAL A 66 9.25 0.44 -2.95
N SER A 67 9.88 0.12 -4.08
CA SER A 67 11.27 0.49 -4.39
C SER A 67 11.48 1.95 -4.75
N ASP A 68 10.46 2.60 -5.32
CA ASP A 68 10.53 3.96 -5.84
C ASP A 68 9.19 4.67 -5.63
N PRO A 69 8.84 4.98 -4.38
CA PRO A 69 7.51 5.46 -4.03
C PRO A 69 7.15 6.82 -4.65
N ASP A 70 8.15 7.62 -5.06
CA ASP A 70 7.96 8.94 -5.68
C ASP A 70 7.98 8.88 -7.21
N GLY A 71 8.88 8.09 -7.81
CA GLY A 71 8.97 7.93 -9.27
C GLY A 71 7.98 6.92 -9.84
N GLY A 72 7.46 6.02 -9.01
CA GLY A 72 6.40 5.09 -9.38
C GLY A 72 6.87 3.91 -10.23
N SER A 73 8.18 3.69 -10.41
CA SER A 73 8.69 2.52 -11.15
C SER A 73 8.35 1.17 -10.49
N TRP A 74 7.89 1.19 -9.24
CA TRP A 74 7.38 0.00 -8.55
C TRP A 74 6.09 -0.57 -9.13
N ARG A 75 5.33 0.26 -9.85
CA ARG A 75 3.99 -0.05 -10.36
C ARG A 75 4.02 -1.18 -11.40
N PRO A 76 3.07 -2.14 -11.37
CA PRO A 76 2.92 -3.13 -12.44
C PRO A 76 2.80 -2.50 -13.84
N SER A 77 2.06 -1.40 -13.99
CA SER A 77 1.95 -0.66 -15.27
C SER A 77 3.25 -0.05 -15.79
N LYS A 78 4.30 -0.04 -14.96
CA LYS A 78 5.65 0.43 -15.30
C LYS A 78 6.69 -0.69 -15.28
N GLY A 79 6.25 -1.95 -15.29
CA GLY A 79 7.13 -3.12 -15.27
C GLY A 79 7.54 -3.59 -13.87
N GLY A 80 6.98 -2.99 -12.82
CA GLY A 80 7.18 -3.45 -11.46
C GLY A 80 6.52 -4.81 -11.17
N ALA A 81 7.03 -5.51 -10.17
CA ALA A 81 6.62 -6.87 -9.82
C ALA A 81 6.60 -7.12 -8.31
N SER A 82 5.62 -7.92 -7.88
CA SER A 82 5.52 -8.40 -6.50
C SER A 82 6.73 -9.25 -6.13
N GLY A 83 7.27 -9.03 -4.93
CA GLY A 83 8.49 -9.67 -4.44
C GLY A 83 9.78 -8.97 -4.87
N ALA A 84 9.73 -8.12 -5.91
CA ALA A 84 10.90 -7.41 -6.44
C ALA A 84 10.83 -5.91 -6.17
N THR A 85 9.92 -5.20 -6.85
CA THR A 85 9.80 -3.73 -6.75
C THR A 85 8.73 -3.29 -5.76
N PHE A 86 7.85 -4.20 -5.36
CA PHE A 86 6.99 -4.02 -4.20
C PHE A 86 6.85 -5.32 -3.42
N LYS A 87 6.74 -5.21 -2.10
CA LYS A 87 6.64 -6.33 -1.16
C LYS A 87 5.58 -6.00 -0.13
N TYR A 88 4.77 -6.97 0.26
CA TYR A 88 3.67 -6.74 1.19
C TYR A 88 3.53 -7.86 2.21
N VAL A 89 2.77 -7.59 3.27
CA VAL A 89 2.41 -8.59 4.27
C VAL A 89 1.52 -9.64 3.59
N GLN A 90 2.02 -10.87 3.52
CA GLN A 90 1.30 -11.97 2.89
C GLN A 90 0.12 -12.41 3.76
N ASP A 91 -0.95 -12.86 3.10
CA ASP A 91 -2.14 -13.44 3.71
C ASP A 91 -2.67 -14.58 2.84
N ARG A 92 -3.73 -15.25 3.31
CA ARG A 92 -4.50 -16.15 2.45
C ARG A 92 -5.28 -15.34 1.41
N GLU A 93 -5.28 -15.80 0.16
CA GLU A 93 -6.05 -15.24 -0.95
C GLU A 93 -7.52 -15.71 -0.96
N THR A 94 -8.05 -16.05 0.22
CA THR A 94 -9.43 -16.49 0.43
C THR A 94 -10.27 -15.37 1.02
N LYS A 95 -11.60 -15.52 0.93
CA LYS A 95 -12.54 -14.55 1.51
C LYS A 95 -12.26 -14.35 3.01
N ASP A 96 -12.04 -15.47 3.72
CA ASP A 96 -11.64 -15.46 5.11
C ASP A 96 -10.11 -15.41 5.19
N ASN A 97 -9.58 -14.28 5.66
CA ASN A 97 -8.15 -14.10 5.85
C ASN A 97 -7.87 -13.21 7.09
N ASN A 98 -6.61 -13.04 7.46
CA ASN A 98 -6.23 -12.33 8.67
C ASN A 98 -6.37 -10.79 8.54
N GLY A 99 -6.61 -10.32 7.32
CA GLY A 99 -6.86 -8.94 7.01
C GLY A 99 -5.67 -8.13 6.57
N TYR A 100 -4.56 -8.79 6.24
CA TYR A 100 -3.36 -8.16 5.71
C TYR A 100 -3.44 -7.91 4.19
N GLN A 101 -4.38 -8.58 3.53
CA GLN A 101 -4.70 -8.41 2.11
C GLN A 101 -6.19 -8.19 1.92
N ARG A 102 -6.56 -7.24 1.06
CA ARG A 102 -7.94 -7.02 0.64
C ARG A 102 -8.10 -7.11 -0.86
N PHE A 103 -9.17 -7.75 -1.28
CA PHE A 103 -9.63 -7.74 -2.66
C PHE A 103 -10.96 -7.00 -2.76
N VAL A 104 -10.93 -5.84 -3.41
CA VAL A 104 -12.10 -5.04 -3.77
C VAL A 104 -12.45 -5.37 -5.22
N ALA A 105 -13.52 -6.14 -5.43
CA ALA A 105 -13.89 -6.60 -6.76
C ALA A 105 -14.53 -5.51 -7.60
N PHE A 106 -14.39 -5.58 -8.92
CA PHE A 106 -15.25 -4.83 -9.82
C PHE A 106 -16.71 -5.29 -9.72
N PRO A 107 -17.69 -4.40 -10.01
CA PRO A 107 -19.09 -4.75 -9.94
C PRO A 107 -19.42 -5.81 -11.00
N GLY A 108 -19.87 -6.98 -10.55
CA GLY A 108 -20.18 -8.12 -11.42
C GLY A 108 -18.97 -8.92 -11.89
N SER A 109 -17.79 -8.76 -11.28
CA SER A 109 -16.58 -9.52 -11.65
C SER A 109 -16.78 -11.04 -11.49
N ASP A 110 -16.20 -11.82 -12.40
CA ASP A 110 -16.13 -13.28 -12.36
C ASP A 110 -15.31 -13.81 -11.17
N THR A 111 -14.37 -13.03 -10.63
CA THR A 111 -13.57 -13.42 -9.46
C THR A 111 -14.16 -12.96 -8.11
N ALA A 112 -15.32 -12.27 -8.13
CA ALA A 112 -15.90 -11.60 -6.96
C ALA A 112 -16.20 -12.53 -5.77
N ALA A 113 -16.31 -13.85 -5.97
CA ALA A 113 -16.51 -14.82 -4.91
C ALA A 113 -15.43 -14.75 -3.81
N SER A 114 -14.19 -14.41 -4.18
CA SER A 114 -13.06 -14.25 -3.25
C SER A 114 -12.98 -12.87 -2.59
N ALA A 115 -13.85 -11.92 -2.98
CA ALA A 115 -13.78 -10.55 -2.50
C ALA A 115 -14.05 -10.46 -0.99
N ASN A 116 -13.09 -9.89 -0.29
CA ASN A 116 -13.12 -9.63 1.16
C ASN A 116 -12.88 -8.17 1.51
N GLY A 117 -12.66 -7.33 0.49
CA GLY A 117 -12.54 -5.87 0.60
C GLY A 117 -13.80 -5.10 0.22
N GLY A 118 -14.83 -5.79 -0.29
CA GLY A 118 -16.06 -5.20 -0.81
C GLY A 118 -16.09 -5.15 -2.34
N VAL A 119 -16.98 -4.31 -2.88
CA VAL A 119 -17.14 -4.08 -4.32
C VAL A 119 -16.85 -2.62 -4.62
N LEU A 120 -16.09 -2.37 -5.68
CA LEU A 120 -15.80 -1.04 -6.17
C LEU A 120 -17.08 -0.44 -6.79
N ALA A 121 -17.48 0.72 -6.31
CA ALA A 121 -18.64 1.41 -6.86
C ALA A 121 -18.37 1.86 -8.32
N GLU A 122 -19.42 2.02 -9.12
CA GLU A 122 -19.30 2.49 -10.51
C GLU A 122 -18.64 3.87 -10.62
N ASN A 123 -18.78 4.73 -9.59
CA ASN A 123 -18.13 6.03 -9.50
C ASN A 123 -16.67 5.99 -9.01
N GLY A 124 -16.07 4.80 -8.88
CA GLY A 124 -14.68 4.64 -8.50
C GLY A 124 -14.37 4.81 -7.02
N THR A 125 -15.39 4.75 -6.16
CA THR A 125 -15.23 4.79 -4.70
C THR A 125 -15.31 3.40 -4.07
N TRP A 126 -14.57 3.20 -2.98
CA TRP A 126 -14.60 1.97 -2.18
C TRP A 126 -14.18 2.26 -0.74
N SER A 127 -14.52 1.37 0.18
CA SER A 127 -14.09 1.44 1.59
C SER A 127 -13.80 0.04 2.11
N THR A 128 -12.73 -0.11 2.89
CA THR A 128 -12.38 -1.39 3.52
C THR A 128 -11.59 -1.20 4.81
N LYS A 129 -11.36 -2.29 5.54
CA LYS A 129 -10.43 -2.33 6.67
C LYS A 129 -9.17 -3.07 6.29
N LEU A 130 -7.99 -2.61 6.70
CA LEU A 130 -6.72 -3.29 6.48
C LEU A 130 -5.95 -3.40 7.79
N ASN A 131 -5.45 -4.59 8.10
CA ASN A 131 -4.63 -4.81 9.29
C ASN A 131 -3.15 -4.60 8.94
N ILE A 132 -2.44 -3.87 9.79
CA ILE A 132 -0.98 -3.74 9.76
C ILE A 132 -0.46 -4.52 10.98
N PRO A 133 0.35 -5.58 10.80
CA PRO A 133 0.85 -6.38 11.93
C PRO A 133 1.91 -5.65 12.75
N GLY A 134 2.55 -4.64 12.17
CA GLY A 134 3.64 -3.85 12.74
C GLY A 134 4.60 -3.36 11.65
N PRO A 135 5.70 -2.70 12.02
CA PRO A 135 6.63 -2.10 11.07
C PRO A 135 7.59 -3.10 10.43
N ARG A 136 7.66 -4.34 10.93
CA ARG A 136 8.56 -5.37 10.40
C ARG A 136 7.77 -6.60 10.02
N PHE A 137 8.05 -7.14 8.83
CA PHE A 137 7.40 -8.36 8.36
C PHE A 137 8.28 -9.11 7.37
N LYS A 138 7.99 -10.40 7.19
CA LYS A 138 8.58 -11.25 6.17
C LYS A 138 7.71 -11.21 4.92
N ALA A 139 8.33 -10.96 3.77
CA ALA A 139 7.68 -11.01 2.46
C ALA A 139 8.27 -12.16 1.65
N ALA A 140 7.41 -13.03 1.15
CA ALA A 140 7.76 -14.04 0.17
C ALA A 140 7.62 -13.49 -1.25
N ASP A 141 8.56 -13.82 -2.12
CA ASP A 141 8.44 -13.64 -3.56
C ASP A 141 7.77 -14.85 -4.22
N ARG A 142 7.55 -14.77 -5.54
CA ARG A 142 6.89 -15.83 -6.33
C ARG A 142 7.70 -17.13 -6.43
N SER A 143 9.01 -17.09 -6.18
CA SER A 143 9.89 -18.27 -6.16
C SER A 143 9.95 -18.93 -4.77
N GLY A 144 9.29 -18.35 -3.77
CA GLY A 144 9.34 -18.79 -2.38
C GLY A 144 10.51 -18.21 -1.59
N GLY A 145 11.31 -17.32 -2.18
CA GLY A 145 12.35 -16.57 -1.49
C GLY A 145 11.73 -15.64 -0.46
N VAL A 146 12.23 -15.65 0.77
CA VAL A 146 11.71 -14.81 1.86
C VAL A 146 12.73 -13.73 2.20
N SER A 147 12.26 -12.48 2.29
CA SER A 147 13.06 -11.34 2.72
C SER A 147 12.35 -10.55 3.81
N GLU A 148 13.11 -9.97 4.73
CA GLU A 148 12.58 -9.08 5.77
C GLU A 148 12.41 -7.66 5.22
N VAL A 149 11.32 -7.02 5.59
CA VAL A 149 11.05 -5.60 5.34
C VAL A 149 11.01 -4.89 6.69
N ASP A 150 11.76 -3.78 6.82
CA ASP A 150 11.77 -2.91 7.99
C ASP A 150 11.30 -1.49 7.62
N CYS A 151 10.03 -1.21 7.89
CA CYS A 151 9.38 0.06 7.59
C CYS A 151 9.83 1.23 8.49
N LEU A 152 10.67 0.96 9.49
CA LEU A 152 11.34 2.03 10.26
C LEU A 152 12.60 2.54 9.54
N LYS A 153 13.09 1.81 8.52
CA LYS A 153 14.28 2.16 7.73
C LYS A 153 13.96 2.45 6.27
N SER A 154 12.74 2.19 5.83
CA SER A 154 12.31 2.33 4.44
C SER A 154 10.85 2.73 4.38
N ARG A 155 10.44 3.39 3.29
CA ARG A 155 9.09 3.93 3.16
C ARG A 155 8.10 2.81 2.85
N CYS A 156 7.22 2.52 3.81
CA CYS A 156 6.09 1.62 3.64
C CYS A 156 4.77 2.40 3.56
N GLY A 157 3.74 1.73 3.07
CA GLY A 157 2.43 2.34 2.89
C GLY A 157 1.38 1.35 2.43
N VAL A 158 0.18 1.89 2.24
CA VAL A 158 -0.92 1.20 1.58
C VAL A 158 -0.65 1.19 0.08
N ILE A 159 -0.57 0.00 -0.50
CA ILE A 159 -0.37 -0.23 -1.93
C ILE A 159 -1.70 -0.67 -2.53
N THR A 160 -2.09 -0.09 -3.65
CA THR A 160 -3.12 -0.66 -4.52
C THR A 160 -2.52 -1.07 -5.85
N VAL A 161 -2.99 -2.18 -6.40
CA VAL A 161 -2.66 -2.68 -7.75
C VAL A 161 -3.86 -3.41 -8.32
N GLY A 162 -3.91 -3.61 -9.64
CA GLY A 162 -4.94 -4.43 -10.24
C GLY A 162 -4.90 -5.88 -9.73
N ALA A 163 -6.07 -6.43 -9.44
CA ALA A 163 -6.21 -7.78 -8.91
C ALA A 163 -6.08 -8.86 -9.99
N HIS A 164 -5.76 -10.09 -9.56
CA HIS A 164 -5.70 -11.28 -10.43
C HIS A 164 -4.83 -11.12 -11.69
N GLY A 165 -3.72 -10.37 -11.57
CA GLY A 165 -2.77 -10.17 -12.66
C GLY A 165 -3.13 -9.07 -13.65
N VAL A 166 -4.22 -8.34 -13.44
CA VAL A 166 -4.56 -7.18 -14.26
C VAL A 166 -3.59 -6.03 -14.00
N THR A 167 -2.89 -5.60 -15.04
CA THR A 167 -2.09 -4.36 -15.00
C THR A 167 -2.99 -3.17 -15.28
N ASN A 168 -3.08 -2.22 -14.34
CA ASN A 168 -3.97 -1.07 -14.49
C ASN A 168 -3.43 0.17 -13.75
N ALA A 169 -2.82 1.10 -14.49
CA ALA A 169 -2.26 2.33 -13.95
C ALA A 169 -3.28 3.21 -13.21
N ASN A 170 -4.57 3.17 -13.58
CA ASN A 170 -5.62 3.95 -12.93
C ASN A 170 -5.99 3.41 -11.54
N ASN A 171 -5.56 2.17 -11.22
CA ASN A 171 -5.86 1.49 -9.98
C ASN A 171 -4.60 1.20 -9.14
N GLU A 172 -3.49 1.86 -9.48
CA GLU A 172 -2.22 1.69 -8.81
C GLU A 172 -1.86 2.93 -7.99
N THR A 173 -1.93 2.84 -6.67
CA THR A 173 -1.64 3.95 -5.74
C THR A 173 -0.67 3.50 -4.66
N PHE A 174 0.06 4.47 -4.11
CA PHE A 174 0.83 4.27 -2.88
C PHE A 174 0.52 5.41 -1.91
N THR A 175 0.01 5.07 -0.74
CA THR A 175 -0.25 6.02 0.34
C THR A 175 0.69 5.69 1.51
N PRO A 176 1.71 6.51 1.79
CA PRO A 176 2.66 6.26 2.87
C PRO A 176 1.98 6.14 4.23
N ILE A 177 2.53 5.28 5.10
CA ILE A 177 2.12 5.15 6.50
C ILE A 177 3.34 5.40 7.38
N SER A 178 3.17 6.25 8.39
CA SER A 178 4.15 6.44 9.45
C SER A 178 3.80 5.60 10.68
N PHE A 179 4.81 5.28 11.48
CA PHE A 179 4.65 4.52 12.71
C PHE A 179 4.71 5.44 13.93
N ALA A 180 3.59 5.53 14.64
CA ALA A 180 3.42 6.26 15.89
C ALA A 180 2.13 5.77 16.54
N VAL A 181 2.06 5.80 17.87
CA VAL A 181 0.85 5.39 18.60
C VAL A 181 -0.35 6.18 18.09
N PRO A 182 -1.38 5.52 17.53
CA PRO A 182 -2.53 6.21 16.94
C PRO A 182 -3.27 7.08 17.95
N ASN A 183 -3.77 8.23 17.51
CA ASN A 183 -4.58 9.16 18.32
C ASN A 183 -3.88 9.74 19.57
N GLN A 184 -2.56 9.61 19.70
CA GLN A 184 -1.81 10.43 20.66
C GLN A 184 -1.72 11.86 20.13
N GLN A 185 -2.34 12.80 20.83
CA GLN A 185 -2.10 14.23 20.66
C GLN A 185 -0.60 14.48 20.87
N PRO A 186 0.08 15.27 20.01
CA PRO A 186 1.44 15.70 20.28
C PRO A 186 1.52 16.26 21.71
N ALA A 187 2.53 15.83 22.47
CA ALA A 187 2.78 16.45 23.76
C ALA A 187 2.89 17.98 23.54
N PRO A 188 2.22 18.82 24.37
CA PRO A 188 2.42 20.26 24.30
C PRO A 188 3.92 20.56 24.32
N PRO A 189 4.41 21.53 23.53
CA PRO A 189 5.82 21.91 23.60
C PRO A 189 6.19 22.19 25.05
N PRO A 190 7.40 21.81 25.51
CA PRO A 190 7.83 22.06 26.88
C PRO A 190 7.59 23.54 27.21
N GLN A 191 6.70 23.81 28.17
CA GLN A 191 6.59 25.16 28.69
C GLN A 191 7.94 25.50 29.29
N THR A 192 8.63 26.47 28.70
CA THR A 192 9.83 27.06 29.28
C THR A 192 9.44 27.51 30.68
N LYS A 193 9.93 26.80 31.71
CA LYS A 193 9.83 27.29 33.09
C LYS A 193 10.48 28.66 33.09
N ALA A 194 9.68 29.71 33.21
CA ALA A 194 10.19 31.01 33.54
C ALA A 194 10.94 30.86 34.86
N THR A 195 12.25 31.08 34.83
CA THR A 195 13.07 31.19 36.04
C THR A 195 12.50 32.35 36.83
N THR A 196 11.75 32.05 37.90
CA THR A 196 11.31 33.07 38.85
C THR A 196 12.55 33.53 39.62
N THR A 197 13.18 34.61 39.13
CA THR A 197 14.15 35.37 39.92
C THR A 197 13.40 35.91 41.13
N THR A 198 13.70 35.39 42.31
CA THR A 198 13.14 35.82 43.59
C THR A 198 13.49 37.29 43.85
N PRO A 199 12.52 38.21 43.97
CA PRO A 199 12.75 39.53 44.53
C PRO A 199 12.83 39.44 46.07
N PRO A 200 13.65 40.26 46.75
CA PRO A 200 13.76 40.22 48.21
C PRO A 200 12.44 40.52 48.89
N ALA A 201 12.17 39.80 49.98
CA ALA A 201 11.00 39.94 50.82
C ALA A 201 10.85 41.38 51.34
N VAL A 202 9.70 41.99 51.08
CA VAL A 202 9.22 43.15 51.82
C VAL A 202 8.04 42.69 52.67
N THR A 203 8.21 42.79 53.98
CA THR A 203 7.22 42.47 55.00
C THR A 203 6.09 43.50 54.96
N THR A 204 4.88 43.09 54.58
CA THR A 204 3.66 43.86 54.83
C THR A 204 2.52 42.95 55.26
N THR A 205 1.99 43.29 56.43
CA THR A 205 0.92 42.65 57.19
C THR A 205 -0.45 42.92 56.56
N SER A 206 -1.31 41.91 56.38
CA SER A 206 -2.78 42.07 56.27
C SER A 206 -3.56 40.74 56.36
N PRO A 207 -4.86 40.78 56.75
CA PRO A 207 -5.56 39.73 57.52
C PRO A 207 -6.26 38.64 56.67
N PRO A 208 -6.84 37.59 57.31
CA PRO A 208 -7.23 36.36 56.63
C PRO A 208 -8.61 36.43 55.97
N PRO A 209 -8.84 35.71 54.86
CA PRO A 209 -10.19 35.35 54.40
C PRO A 209 -10.61 33.94 54.87
N PRO A 210 -11.92 33.65 54.83
CA PRO A 210 -12.58 32.76 55.79
C PRO A 210 -12.60 31.28 55.40
N THR A 211 -12.70 30.46 56.44
CA THR A 211 -13.08 29.04 56.45
C THR A 211 -14.30 28.77 55.58
N THR A 212 -14.17 27.91 54.58
CA THR A 212 -15.31 27.27 53.92
C THR A 212 -15.23 25.76 54.12
N THR A 213 -16.30 25.26 54.70
CA THR A 213 -16.56 23.90 55.19
C THR A 213 -16.43 22.85 54.08
N SER A 214 -15.65 21.80 54.35
CA SER A 214 -15.67 20.56 53.57
C SER A 214 -16.99 19.83 53.80
N THR A 215 -17.82 19.74 52.77
CA THR A 215 -18.95 18.81 52.73
C THR A 215 -18.46 17.50 52.12
N SER A 216 -18.39 16.47 52.97
CA SER A 216 -18.18 15.08 52.56
C SER A 216 -19.40 14.58 51.79
N VAL A 217 -19.21 14.01 50.61
CA VAL A 217 -20.25 13.21 49.93
C VAL A 217 -19.74 11.78 49.82
N THR A 218 -20.42 10.93 50.57
CA THR A 218 -20.27 9.47 50.59
C THR A 218 -21.15 8.82 49.51
N THR A 219 -20.73 7.63 49.07
CA THR A 219 -21.50 6.58 48.35
C THR A 219 -21.70 6.83 46.83
N THR A 220 -21.39 5.91 45.91
CA THR A 220 -21.60 4.45 45.95
C THR A 220 -20.64 3.73 45.00
N SER A 221 -19.95 2.71 45.50
CA SER A 221 -19.22 1.72 44.71
C SER A 221 -20.20 0.78 44.02
N VAL A 222 -20.07 0.60 42.71
CA VAL A 222 -20.71 -0.49 41.98
C VAL A 222 -19.64 -1.52 41.66
N GLU A 223 -19.78 -2.65 42.33
CA GLU A 223 -19.10 -3.92 42.12
C GLU A 223 -19.56 -4.49 40.77
N THR A 224 -18.63 -4.83 39.89
CA THR A 224 -18.89 -5.73 38.76
C THR A 224 -17.68 -6.65 38.60
N THR A 225 -17.85 -7.81 39.22
CA THR A 225 -17.38 -9.15 38.83
C THR A 225 -16.38 -9.18 37.67
N SER A 226 -15.10 -9.33 38.01
CA SER A 226 -14.08 -9.87 37.12
C SER A 226 -14.21 -11.39 37.08
N GLU A 227 -14.69 -11.92 35.96
CA GLU A 227 -14.59 -13.35 35.69
C GLU A 227 -13.18 -13.67 35.17
N GLN A 228 -12.49 -14.44 35.99
CA GLN A 228 -11.11 -14.87 35.87
C GLN A 228 -10.98 -15.88 34.72
N ARG A 229 -10.39 -15.45 33.60
CA ARG A 229 -9.94 -16.37 32.55
C ARG A 229 -8.53 -16.86 32.89
N THR A 230 -8.45 -18.12 33.30
CA THR A 230 -7.21 -18.90 33.42
C THR A 230 -6.41 -18.84 32.12
N PRO A 231 -5.08 -18.61 32.15
CA PRO A 231 -4.25 -18.71 30.96
C PRO A 231 -4.09 -20.19 30.58
N GLU A 232 -4.58 -20.54 29.39
CA GLU A 232 -4.35 -21.86 28.79
C GLU A 232 -2.88 -21.97 28.33
N PRO A 233 -2.20 -23.12 28.56
CA PRO A 233 -0.78 -23.26 28.24
C PRO A 233 -0.55 -23.31 26.73
N ALA A 234 0.62 -22.82 26.33
CA ALA A 234 1.15 -22.88 24.97
C ALA A 234 0.89 -24.25 24.29
N ALA A 235 0.00 -24.25 23.30
CA ALA A 235 -0.19 -25.38 22.41
C ALA A 235 1.04 -25.47 21.50
N GLN A 236 1.75 -26.56 21.74
CA GLN A 236 2.94 -27.03 21.05
C GLN A 236 2.66 -27.22 19.55
N ALA A 237 3.72 -27.03 18.76
CA ALA A 237 3.78 -27.37 17.36
C ALA A 237 3.23 -28.79 17.13
N GLN A 238 2.17 -28.92 16.32
CA GLN A 238 1.77 -30.21 15.78
C GLN A 238 2.30 -30.39 14.36
N PRO A 239 2.68 -31.63 13.98
CA PRO A 239 3.43 -31.91 12.77
C PRO A 239 2.56 -31.82 11.51
N LEU A 240 3.20 -31.47 10.40
CA LEU A 240 2.65 -31.54 9.05
C LEU A 240 2.03 -32.94 8.78
N PRO A 241 0.80 -33.03 8.23
CA PRO A 241 0.37 -34.27 7.62
C PRO A 241 1.24 -34.53 6.37
N ARG A 242 2.00 -35.62 6.41
CA ARG A 242 2.57 -36.28 5.25
C ARG A 242 1.45 -37.06 4.57
N ASP A 243 1.03 -36.59 3.40
CA ASP A 243 0.47 -37.36 2.29
C ASP A 243 0.66 -36.46 1.05
N ALA A 244 1.69 -36.60 0.21
CA ALA A 244 1.97 -37.70 -0.72
C ALA A 244 0.84 -37.97 -1.71
N GLY A 245 0.67 -37.05 -2.68
CA GLY A 245 -0.05 -37.28 -3.93
C GLY A 245 0.44 -36.28 -4.99
N PRO A 246 0.86 -36.72 -6.21
CA PRO A 246 1.67 -35.90 -7.10
C PRO A 246 0.86 -34.81 -7.82
N ASN A 247 1.45 -33.61 -7.82
CA ASN A 247 0.99 -32.39 -8.46
C ASN A 247 0.88 -32.55 -9.99
N LEU A 248 -0.34 -32.78 -10.49
CA LEU A 248 -0.68 -32.83 -11.92
C LEU A 248 -0.97 -31.43 -12.49
N TRP A 249 -0.07 -30.46 -12.28
CA TRP A 249 -0.16 -29.12 -12.90
C TRP A 249 1.17 -28.59 -13.47
N LEU A 250 2.14 -29.49 -13.69
CA LEU A 250 3.47 -29.17 -14.23
C LEU A 250 3.68 -29.65 -15.67
N LEU A 251 2.68 -29.53 -16.55
CA LEU A 251 2.81 -29.89 -17.98
C LEU A 251 2.20 -28.87 -18.95
N ILE A 252 2.41 -27.56 -18.74
CA ILE A 252 2.33 -26.59 -19.84
C ILE A 252 3.42 -25.53 -19.63
N GLY A 253 4.62 -25.79 -20.15
CA GLY A 253 5.73 -24.83 -20.04
C GLY A 253 7.10 -25.28 -20.52
N ILE A 254 7.26 -26.51 -21.00
CA ILE A 254 8.53 -27.02 -21.55
C ILE A 254 8.26 -27.87 -22.79
N PRO A 255 7.94 -27.25 -23.95
CA PRO A 255 8.60 -27.72 -25.17
C PRO A 255 9.06 -26.61 -26.11
N VAL A 256 8.99 -25.33 -25.71
CA VAL A 256 9.41 -24.21 -26.60
C VAL A 256 10.88 -23.82 -26.42
N LEU A 257 11.49 -24.07 -25.25
CA LEU A 257 12.88 -23.69 -24.99
C LEU A 257 13.95 -24.65 -25.55
N VAL A 258 13.59 -25.91 -25.87
CA VAL A 258 14.54 -26.87 -26.45
C VAL A 258 14.63 -26.71 -27.98
N LEU A 259 13.58 -26.26 -28.66
CA LEU A 259 13.59 -26.04 -30.11
C LEU A 259 14.39 -24.78 -30.53
N VAL A 260 14.46 -23.74 -29.68
CA VAL A 260 15.24 -22.53 -29.98
C VAL A 260 16.75 -22.79 -29.86
N ALA A 261 17.18 -23.61 -28.91
CA ALA A 261 18.60 -23.94 -28.72
C ALA A 261 19.16 -24.82 -29.85
N VAL A 262 18.39 -25.79 -30.34
CA VAL A 262 18.82 -26.66 -31.46
C VAL A 262 18.75 -25.93 -32.81
N GLY A 263 17.72 -25.09 -33.03
CA GLY A 263 17.61 -24.26 -34.24
C GLY A 263 18.73 -23.22 -34.37
N GLY A 264 19.10 -22.56 -33.26
CA GLY A 264 20.19 -21.58 -33.23
C GLY A 264 21.56 -22.18 -33.53
N LEU A 265 21.83 -23.40 -33.06
CA LEU A 265 23.11 -24.08 -33.27
C LEU A 265 23.31 -24.53 -34.73
N VAL A 266 22.23 -24.93 -35.42
CA VAL A 266 22.28 -25.33 -36.84
C VAL A 266 22.44 -24.12 -37.77
N LEU A 267 21.80 -22.99 -37.46
CA LEU A 267 21.95 -21.74 -38.24
C LEU A 267 23.33 -21.09 -38.08
N SER A 268 23.92 -21.16 -36.88
CA SER A 268 25.29 -20.69 -36.61
C SER A 268 26.34 -21.48 -37.43
N ARG A 269 26.24 -22.82 -37.45
CA ARG A 269 27.17 -23.67 -38.21
C ARG A 269 27.08 -23.47 -39.72
N ARG A 270 25.88 -23.17 -40.27
CA ARG A 270 25.72 -22.87 -41.70
C ARG A 270 26.35 -21.53 -42.10
N ARG A 271 26.28 -20.49 -41.27
CA ARG A 271 26.93 -19.20 -41.57
C ARG A 271 28.46 -19.27 -41.55
N LEU A 272 29.04 -20.06 -40.64
CA LEU A 272 30.50 -20.29 -40.58
C LEU A 272 31.03 -21.12 -41.76
N GLY A 273 30.23 -22.06 -42.29
CA GLY A 273 30.58 -22.81 -43.50
C GLY A 273 30.58 -21.96 -44.77
N ALA A 274 29.62 -21.04 -44.90
CA ALA A 274 29.53 -20.14 -46.05
C ALA A 274 30.69 -19.13 -46.11
N GLN A 275 31.14 -18.61 -44.96
CA GLN A 275 32.26 -17.66 -44.90
C GLN A 275 33.62 -18.28 -45.26
N LYS A 276 33.84 -19.58 -44.98
CA LYS A 276 35.06 -20.28 -45.41
C LYS A 276 35.06 -20.57 -46.92
N GLY A 277 33.90 -20.80 -47.53
CA GLY A 277 33.78 -21.01 -48.97
C GLY A 277 34.02 -19.77 -49.82
N SER A 278 33.71 -18.57 -49.30
CA SER A 278 33.99 -17.30 -49.99
C SER A 278 35.46 -16.87 -49.91
N ALA A 279 36.16 -17.18 -48.80
CA ALA A 279 37.58 -16.81 -48.64
C ALA A 279 38.54 -17.67 -49.46
N GLN A 280 38.13 -18.88 -49.87
CA GLN A 280 38.96 -19.80 -50.67
C GLN A 280 38.83 -19.59 -52.18
N LYS A 281 37.86 -18.78 -52.65
CA LYS A 281 37.65 -18.51 -54.08
C LYS A 281 38.41 -17.27 -54.59
N GLU A 282 39.01 -16.49 -53.69
CA GLU A 282 39.72 -15.23 -54.02
C GLU A 282 41.26 -15.39 -54.04
N THR A 283 41.77 -16.63 -53.96
CA THR A 283 43.23 -16.93 -53.97
C THR A 283 43.63 -17.94 -55.05
N SER A 284 42.86 -18.07 -56.13
CA SER A 284 43.18 -18.99 -57.23
C SER A 284 42.97 -18.44 -58.65
N ASP A 285 42.79 -17.12 -58.82
CA ASP A 285 42.92 -16.46 -60.12
C ASP A 285 43.65 -15.12 -59.89
N GLU A 286 44.84 -14.99 -60.48
CA GLU A 286 45.79 -13.85 -60.57
C GLU A 286 46.53 -13.33 -59.33
#